data_AF-A0A7S1TTT7-F1
#
_entry.id   AF-A0A7S1TTT7-F1
#
_cell.length_a   1.000
_cell.length_b   1.000
_cell.length_c   1.000
_cell.angle_alpha   90.00
_cell.angle_beta   90.00
_cell.angle_gamma   90.00
#
_symmetry.space_group_name_H-M   'P 1'
#
loop_
_entity.id
_entity.type
_entity.pdbx_description
1 polymer ?
#
loop_
_entity_poly.entity_id
_entity_poly.type
_entity_poly.pdbx_seq_one_letter_code
_entity_poly.pdbx_strand_id
1 'polypeptide(L)'
;MASSLPMLRLALVAVTCARLASAVFDPAVDNIYSAVDSWMLNPSAAEAQYGHISTWNTTGIETMSRLFNCYGAHATADCNAYQAFNEDIGAWDTSS
;
A
#
# COMPACT_ATOMS: atom_id res chain seq x y z
N MET A 1 13.76 -39.00 9.40
CA MET A 1 13.66 -38.45 8.04
C MET A 1 12.87 -37.16 8.16
N ALA A 2 13.59 -36.04 8.30
CA ALA A 2 13.00 -34.72 8.39
C ALA A 2 12.57 -34.30 6.98
N SER A 3 11.31 -33.93 6.82
CA SER A 3 10.86 -33.20 5.64
C SER A 3 10.12 -31.95 6.09
N SER A 4 10.72 -30.85 5.68
CA SER A 4 10.43 -29.46 5.97
C SER A 4 9.02 -29.07 5.51
N LEU A 5 8.24 -28.47 6.42
CA LEU A 5 7.07 -27.68 6.08
C LEU A 5 7.57 -26.29 5.62
N PRO A 6 7.18 -25.78 4.44
CA PRO A 6 7.57 -24.43 4.05
C PRO A 6 6.87 -23.41 4.96
N MET A 7 7.67 -22.56 5.60
CA MET A 7 7.22 -21.41 6.36
C MET A 7 6.55 -20.41 5.42
N LEU A 8 5.22 -20.50 5.28
CA LEU A 8 4.44 -19.38 4.77
C LEU A 8 3.04 -19.38 5.40
N ARG A 9 3.00 -18.97 6.67
CA ARG A 9 1.79 -18.45 7.30
C ARG A 9 2.14 -17.15 8.03
N LEU A 10 2.49 -16.14 7.24
CA LEU A 10 2.49 -14.75 7.71
C LEU A 10 1.19 -14.09 7.24
N ALA A 11 0.08 -14.48 7.87
CA ALA A 11 -1.16 -13.72 7.86
C ALA A 11 -1.76 -13.88 9.26
N LEU A 12 -1.11 -13.25 10.24
CA LEU A 12 -1.66 -13.13 11.58
C LEU A 12 -2.85 -12.17 11.49
N VAL A 13 -4.02 -12.76 11.35
CA VAL A 13 -5.31 -12.13 11.61
C VAL A 13 -5.30 -11.61 13.04
N ALA A 14 -5.20 -10.30 13.21
CA ALA A 14 -5.56 -9.61 14.43
C ALA A 14 -5.98 -8.16 14.12
N VAL A 15 -7.30 -7.93 14.22
CA VAL A 15 -7.92 -6.69 14.72
C VAL A 15 -7.85 -5.50 13.74
N THR A 16 -8.96 -5.05 13.15
CA THR A 16 -10.13 -4.52 13.87
C THR A 16 -11.47 -4.98 13.26
N CYS A 17 -12.26 -5.68 14.07
CA CYS A 17 -13.71 -5.61 13.96
C CYS A 17 -14.11 -4.11 14.07
N ALA A 18 -14.80 -3.59 13.05
CA ALA A 18 -15.22 -2.19 12.84
C ALA A 18 -14.26 -1.24 12.10
N ARG A 19 -14.24 -1.33 10.76
CA ARG A 19 -14.57 -0.15 9.93
C ARG A 19 -15.79 -0.52 9.09
N LEU A 20 -16.97 -0.06 9.53
CA LEU A 20 -18.16 0.10 8.69
C LEU A 20 -18.11 1.45 7.93
N ALA A 21 -16.96 2.14 7.95
CA ALA A 21 -16.68 3.23 7.05
C ALA A 21 -16.10 2.63 5.77
N SER A 22 -16.58 3.06 4.61
CA SER A 22 -16.05 2.68 3.30
C SER A 22 -14.52 2.63 3.31
N ALA A 23 -13.93 1.63 2.65
CA ALA A 23 -12.49 1.56 2.44
C ALA A 23 -12.03 2.86 1.75
N VAL A 24 -11.35 3.71 2.51
CA VAL A 24 -10.92 5.05 2.10
C VAL A 24 -9.62 5.34 2.83
N PHE A 25 -8.59 5.68 2.04
CA PHE A 25 -7.35 6.23 2.54
C PHE A 25 -7.59 7.59 3.19
N ASP A 26 -7.21 7.72 4.45
CA ASP A 26 -7.29 8.97 5.20
C ASP A 26 -5.87 9.41 5.61
N PRO A 27 -5.31 10.49 5.03
CA PRO A 27 -3.94 10.93 5.31
C PRO A 27 -3.74 11.40 6.76
N ALA A 28 -4.81 11.62 7.54
CA ALA A 28 -4.70 11.94 8.96
C ALA A 28 -4.39 10.71 9.83
N VAL A 29 -4.60 9.50 9.33
CA VAL A 29 -4.41 8.25 10.08
C VAL A 29 -3.55 7.22 9.36
N ASP A 30 -3.63 7.17 8.03
CA ASP A 30 -2.94 6.23 7.17
C ASP A 30 -1.60 6.81 6.69
N ASN A 31 -0.58 5.95 6.64
CA ASN A 31 0.72 6.33 6.10
C ASN A 31 0.78 5.99 4.60
N ILE A 32 1.04 6.99 3.75
CA ILE A 32 1.08 6.82 2.30
C ILE A 32 2.14 5.82 1.83
N TYR A 33 3.28 5.70 2.53
CA TYR A 33 4.30 4.72 2.18
C TYR A 33 3.81 3.30 2.44
N SER A 34 3.18 3.06 3.60
CA SER A 34 2.61 1.74 3.93
C SER A 34 1.44 1.36 3.03
N ALA A 35 0.62 2.34 2.63
CA ALA A 35 -0.46 2.12 1.69
C ALA A 35 0.07 1.76 0.29
N VAL A 36 1.08 2.48 -0.23
CA VAL A 36 1.73 2.17 -1.50
C VAL A 36 2.43 0.80 -1.46
N ASP A 37 3.13 0.47 -0.37
CA ASP A 37 3.73 -0.87 -0.20
C ASP A 37 2.67 -1.98 -0.27
N SER A 38 1.55 -1.77 0.42
CA SER A 38 0.43 -2.73 0.40
C SER A 38 -0.15 -2.86 -1.00
N TRP A 39 -0.30 -1.74 -1.72
CA TRP A 39 -0.78 -1.73 -3.10
C TRP A 39 0.16 -2.49 -4.03
N MET A 40 1.47 -2.26 -3.90
CA MET A 40 2.48 -2.93 -4.72
C MET A 40 2.59 -4.42 -4.45
N LEU A 41 2.37 -4.85 -3.22
CA LEU A 41 2.42 -6.27 -2.84
C LEU A 41 1.13 -7.03 -3.17
N ASN A 42 -0.03 -6.41 -2.93
CA ASN A 42 -1.34 -7.00 -3.14
C ASN A 42 -2.41 -5.90 -3.35
N PRO A 43 -2.63 -5.47 -4.61
CA PRO A 43 -3.59 -4.42 -4.93
C PRO A 43 -4.99 -4.72 -4.41
N SER A 44 -5.46 -5.98 -4.50
CA SER A 44 -6.81 -6.35 -4.03
C SER A 44 -6.98 -6.21 -2.52
N ALA A 45 -5.93 -6.53 -1.73
CA ALA A 45 -5.97 -6.32 -0.28
C ALA A 45 -5.88 -4.83 0.08
N ALA A 46 -5.03 -4.08 -0.63
CA ALA A 46 -4.90 -2.64 -0.43
C ALA A 46 -6.20 -1.90 -0.81
N GLU A 47 -6.85 -2.28 -1.90
CA GLU A 47 -8.14 -1.74 -2.33
C GLU A 47 -9.23 -2.02 -1.29
N ALA A 48 -9.26 -3.22 -0.71
CA ALA A 48 -10.19 -3.56 0.36
C ALA A 48 -9.96 -2.74 1.65
N GLN A 49 -8.75 -2.23 1.86
CA GLN A 49 -8.37 -1.49 3.07
C GLN A 49 -8.45 0.04 2.91
N TYR A 50 -7.95 0.55 1.79
CA TYR A 50 -7.73 1.97 1.51
C TYR A 50 -8.61 2.50 0.38
N GLY A 51 -9.39 1.64 -0.29
CA GLY A 51 -10.04 1.98 -1.55
C GLY A 51 -9.05 2.01 -2.72
N HIS A 52 -9.57 2.20 -3.92
CA HIS A 52 -8.75 2.22 -5.14
C HIS A 52 -7.75 3.40 -5.09
N ILE A 53 -6.50 3.18 -5.48
CA ILE A 53 -5.39 4.16 -5.36
C ILE A 53 -5.68 5.50 -6.04
N SER A 54 -6.46 5.48 -7.13
CA SER A 54 -6.91 6.68 -7.84
C SER A 54 -7.81 7.61 -7.02
N THR A 55 -8.37 7.13 -5.90
CA THR A 55 -9.32 7.85 -5.05
C THR A 55 -8.71 8.34 -3.74
N TRP A 56 -7.44 8.03 -3.48
CA TRP A 56 -6.79 8.41 -2.23
C TRP A 56 -6.71 9.93 -2.09
N ASN A 57 -7.19 10.45 -0.95
CA ASN A 57 -7.02 11.86 -0.61
C ASN A 57 -5.56 12.09 -0.18
N THR A 58 -4.79 12.77 -1.01
CA THR A 58 -3.39 13.09 -0.71
C THR A 58 -3.16 14.52 -0.22
N THR A 59 -4.24 15.28 -0.01
CA THR A 59 -4.16 16.66 0.49
C THR A 59 -3.45 16.69 1.84
N GLY A 60 -2.45 17.58 1.97
CA GLY A 60 -1.71 17.79 3.22
C GLY A 60 -0.59 16.78 3.49
N ILE A 61 -0.29 15.86 2.56
CA ILE A 61 0.89 15.00 2.65
C ILE A 61 2.14 15.83 2.32
N GLU A 62 3.00 16.04 3.31
CA GLU A 62 4.18 16.91 3.19
C GLU A 62 5.30 16.31 2.32
N THR A 63 5.39 14.99 2.19
CA THR A 63 6.48 14.34 1.45
C THR A 63 6.04 13.06 0.77
N MET A 64 6.09 13.06 -0.56
CA MET A 64 5.83 11.91 -1.44
C MET A 64 7.10 11.37 -2.12
N SER A 65 8.27 11.71 -1.57
CA SER A 65 9.54 11.33 -2.17
C SER A 65 9.67 9.81 -2.22
N ARG A 66 10.02 9.27 -3.40
CA ARG A 66 10.36 7.85 -3.59
C ARG A 66 9.21 6.84 -3.37
N LEU A 67 7.94 7.26 -3.34
CA LEU A 67 6.80 6.33 -3.19
C LEU A 67 6.81 5.18 -4.19
N PHE A 68 7.16 5.46 -5.44
CA PHE A 68 7.20 4.44 -6.51
C PHE A 68 8.63 4.09 -6.91
N ASN A 69 9.60 4.27 -6.01
CA ASN A 69 11.00 3.96 -6.28
C ASN A 69 11.41 2.67 -5.59
N CYS A 70 11.84 1.69 -6.39
CA CYS A 70 12.26 0.38 -5.90
C CYS A 70 13.59 0.37 -5.12
N TYR A 71 14.39 1.44 -5.18
CA TYR A 71 15.68 1.57 -4.48
C TYR A 71 15.61 2.52 -3.25
N GLY A 72 14.40 2.76 -2.72
CA GLY A 72 14.10 3.77 -1.71
C GLY A 72 13.42 3.25 -0.43
N ALA A 73 12.32 3.89 -0.03
CA ALA A 73 11.58 3.65 1.22
C ALA A 73 10.94 2.25 1.34
N HIS A 74 11.00 1.47 0.27
CA HIS A 74 10.21 0.28 0.01
C HIS A 74 11.11 -0.91 -0.27
N ALA A 75 12.00 -1.25 0.67
CA ALA A 75 12.95 -2.35 0.56
C ALA A 75 12.23 -3.72 0.50
N THR A 76 11.55 -3.97 -0.61
CA THR A 76 10.93 -5.24 -0.96
C THR A 76 11.72 -5.83 -2.12
N ALA A 77 11.94 -7.15 -2.10
CA ALA A 77 12.85 -7.82 -3.02
C ALA A 77 12.38 -7.86 -4.49
N ASP A 78 11.17 -7.37 -4.79
CA ASP A 78 10.56 -7.44 -6.11
C ASP A 78 10.35 -6.06 -6.74
N CYS A 79 11.39 -5.59 -7.44
CA CYS A 79 11.32 -4.36 -8.22
C CYS A 79 10.43 -4.47 -9.47
N ASN A 80 9.91 -5.65 -9.82
CA ASN A 80 9.09 -5.81 -11.03
C ASN A 80 7.71 -5.18 -10.86
N ALA A 81 7.09 -5.32 -9.68
CA ALA A 81 5.80 -4.70 -9.38
C ALA A 81 5.86 -3.17 -9.52
N TYR A 82 6.92 -2.57 -8.98
CA TYR A 82 7.17 -1.13 -9.08
C TYR A 82 7.40 -0.65 -10.52
N GLN A 83 8.06 -1.45 -11.37
CA GLN A 83 8.25 -1.13 -12.79
C GLN A 83 6.97 -1.31 -13.63
N ALA A 84 6.06 -2.18 -13.19
CA ALA A 84 4.79 -2.42 -13.86
C ALA A 84 3.67 -1.46 -13.44
N PHE A 85 3.91 -0.63 -12.43
CA PHE A 85 2.91 0.32 -11.92
C PHE A 85 2.50 1.33 -13.01
N ASN A 86 1.20 1.41 -13.27
CA ASN A 86 0.62 2.32 -14.26
C ASN A 86 -0.83 2.69 -13.91
N GLU A 87 -1.11 2.87 -12.62
CA GLU A 87 -2.43 3.24 -12.12
C GLU A 87 -2.72 4.73 -12.37
N ASP A 88 -4.01 5.08 -12.49
CA ASP A 88 -4.41 6.48 -12.57
C ASP A 88 -4.26 7.15 -11.19
N ILE A 89 -3.36 8.14 -11.12
CA ILE A 89 -3.14 8.98 -9.95
C ILE A 89 -3.26 10.47 -10.30
N GLY A 90 -3.91 10.80 -11.42
CA GLY A 90 -4.05 12.18 -11.89
C GLY A 90 -4.86 13.09 -10.96
N ALA A 91 -5.63 12.51 -10.05
CA ALA A 91 -6.40 13.23 -9.04
C ALA A 91 -5.60 13.58 -7.76
N TRP A 92 -4.37 13.08 -7.61
CA TRP A 92 -3.56 13.33 -6.43
C TRP A 92 -3.10 14.79 -6.36
N ASP A 93 -3.25 15.40 -5.19
CA ASP A 93 -2.61 16.68 -4.88
C ASP A 93 -1.10 16.46 -4.74
N THR A 94 -0.33 17.11 -5.62
CA THR A 94 1.14 17.08 -5.67
C THR A 94 1.75 18.47 -5.53
N SER A 95 0.96 19.44 -5.10
CA SER A 95 1.44 20.80 -4.88
C SER A 95 2.50 20.85 -3.77
N SER A 96 3.44 21.79 -3.89
CA SER A 96 4.56 22.02 -2.95
C SER A 96 4.32 23.20 -2.04
#